data_AF-A0A6C0CW63-F1
#
_entry.id   AF-A0A6C0CW63-F1
#
_cell.length_a   1.000
_cell.length_b   1.000
_cell.length_c   1.000
_cell.angle_alpha   90.00
_cell.angle_beta   90.00
_cell.angle_gamma   90.00
#
_symmetry.space_group_name_H-M   'P 1'
#
loop_
_entity.id
_entity.type
_entity.pdbx_description
1 polymer ?
#
loop_
_entity_poly.entity_id
_entity_poly.type
_entity_poly.pdbx_seq_one_letter_code
_entity_poly.pdbx_strand_id
1 'polypeptide(L)'
;MIPIATSRFNDETWEQNCVYREKSQHKGCVYGAPLQLSSKVPSQQLVFVVEMNNSTNKIEGIGLIRNIYQTDKYYKVYPNGNYNRYVYKSDYRLDRDILERYNPALVQIVEYILFKEKTHMKRGSGLTLVPEKLLKHKICENKNLSQEIKVIFQKHYGKDSTTENEELKIEN
;
A
#
# COMPACT_ATOMS: atom_id res chain seq x y z
N MET A 1 8.96 5.90 12.85
CA MET A 1 8.86 4.71 11.95
C MET A 1 7.53 4.80 11.21
N ILE A 2 7.50 4.53 9.90
CA ILE A 2 6.24 4.54 9.13
C ILE A 2 5.53 3.20 9.38
N PRO A 3 4.33 3.16 9.99
CA PRO A 3 3.60 1.91 10.21
C PRO A 3 3.24 1.24 8.88
N ILE A 4 3.15 -0.08 8.93
CA ILE A 4 2.69 -0.91 7.81
C ILE A 4 1.28 -1.39 8.14
N ALA A 5 0.35 -1.13 7.24
CA ALA A 5 -1.00 -1.64 7.23
C ALA A 5 -1.23 -2.55 6.02
N THR A 6 -2.37 -3.24 6.01
CA THR A 6 -2.78 -4.13 4.92
C THR A 6 -4.18 -3.75 4.45
N SER A 7 -4.37 -3.74 3.14
CA SER A 7 -5.67 -3.93 2.50
C SER A 7 -5.80 -5.40 2.09
N ARG A 8 -7.02 -5.90 1.95
CA ARG A 8 -7.31 -7.29 1.60
C ARG A 8 -8.29 -7.32 0.45
N PHE A 9 -7.79 -7.73 -0.70
CA PHE A 9 -8.53 -7.98 -1.92
C PHE A 9 -8.76 -9.47 -2.12
N ASN A 10 -9.77 -9.77 -2.92
CA ASN A 10 -9.83 -10.96 -3.77
C ASN A 10 -9.72 -10.46 -5.23
N ASP A 11 -9.68 -11.38 -6.19
CA ASP A 11 -9.53 -11.00 -7.61
C ASP A 11 -10.61 -10.01 -8.08
N GLU A 12 -11.86 -10.19 -7.64
CA GLU A 12 -12.97 -9.31 -8.02
C GLU A 12 -12.78 -7.87 -7.49
N THR A 13 -12.49 -7.72 -6.19
CA THR A 13 -12.30 -6.41 -5.57
C THR A 13 -10.99 -5.74 -5.99
N TRP A 14 -9.98 -6.54 -6.36
CA TRP A 14 -8.76 -6.04 -6.99
C TRP A 14 -9.06 -5.45 -8.37
N GLU A 15 -9.79 -6.18 -9.21
CA GLU A 15 -10.20 -5.71 -10.54
C GLU A 15 -11.03 -4.42 -10.45
N GLN A 16 -12.00 -4.37 -9.53
CA GLN A 16 -12.78 -3.15 -9.27
C GLN A 16 -11.89 -1.95 -8.90
N ASN A 17 -10.85 -2.18 -8.09
CA ASN A 17 -9.89 -1.15 -7.71
C ASN A 17 -9.08 -0.66 -8.93
N CYS A 18 -8.56 -1.58 -9.74
CA CYS A 18 -7.81 -1.28 -10.97
C CYS A 18 -8.66 -0.46 -11.95
N VAL A 19 -9.87 -0.92 -12.25
CA VAL A 19 -10.82 -0.23 -13.14
C VAL A 19 -11.15 1.17 -12.62
N TYR A 20 -11.32 1.33 -11.31
CA TYR A 20 -11.56 2.65 -10.71
C TYR A 20 -10.37 3.59 -10.91
N ARG A 21 -9.14 3.12 -10.64
CA ARG A 21 -7.92 3.92 -10.81
C ARG A 21 -7.71 4.33 -12.26
N GLU A 22 -7.93 3.41 -13.20
CA GLU A 22 -7.85 3.69 -14.64
C GLU A 22 -8.86 4.76 -15.08
N LYS A 23 -10.15 4.58 -14.74
CA LYS A 23 -11.22 5.53 -15.09
C LYS A 23 -11.04 6.91 -14.46
N SER A 24 -10.47 6.98 -13.27
CA SER A 24 -10.16 8.24 -12.59
C SER A 24 -8.82 8.85 -13.01
N GLN A 25 -8.09 8.19 -13.91
CA GLN A 25 -6.73 8.56 -14.32
C GLN A 25 -5.77 8.73 -13.12
N HIS A 26 -6.02 7.98 -12.04
CA HIS A 26 -5.27 8.07 -10.79
C HIS A 26 -4.17 7.02 -10.76
N LYS A 27 -2.92 7.44 -11.02
CA LYS A 27 -1.77 6.53 -11.08
C LYS A 27 -1.33 5.98 -9.73
N GLY A 28 -1.75 6.60 -8.63
CA GLY A 28 -1.37 6.19 -7.29
C GLY A 28 -2.22 5.06 -6.70
N CYS A 29 -2.44 5.13 -5.39
CA CYS A 29 -3.26 4.18 -4.64
C CYS A 29 -4.59 4.79 -4.19
N VAL A 30 -5.60 3.93 -4.08
CA VAL A 30 -6.92 4.25 -3.52
C VAL A 30 -7.44 3.07 -2.71
N TYR A 31 -7.87 3.33 -1.47
CA TYR A 31 -8.33 2.32 -0.54
C TYR A 31 -9.65 2.76 0.09
N GLY A 32 -10.75 2.18 -0.39
CA GLY A 32 -12.00 2.19 0.34
C GLY A 32 -11.95 1.21 1.51
N ALA A 33 -12.40 1.66 2.69
CA ALA A 33 -12.53 0.85 3.88
C ALA A 33 -13.88 1.08 4.59
N PRO A 34 -14.48 0.04 5.20
CA PRO A 34 -15.68 0.17 6.03
C PRO A 34 -15.41 0.78 7.41
N LEU A 35 -14.14 0.82 7.83
CA LEU A 35 -13.67 1.34 9.11
C LEU A 35 -12.51 2.30 8.88
N GLN A 36 -12.40 3.31 9.74
CA GLN A 36 -11.24 4.20 9.76
C GLN A 36 -10.00 3.40 10.16
N LEU A 37 -8.84 3.85 9.68
CA LEU A 37 -7.55 3.37 10.16
C LEU A 37 -7.46 3.56 11.69
N SER A 38 -6.79 2.62 12.36
CA SER A 38 -6.67 2.62 13.82
C SER A 38 -6.23 3.98 14.38
N SER A 39 -6.90 4.42 15.45
CA SER A 39 -6.52 5.62 16.22
C SER A 39 -5.12 5.55 16.84
N LYS A 40 -4.49 4.37 16.85
CA LYS A 40 -3.07 4.19 17.19
C LYS A 40 -2.13 4.85 16.19
N VAL A 41 -2.61 5.15 14.98
CA VAL A 41 -1.90 5.96 13.99
C VAL A 41 -2.41 7.39 14.10
N PRO A 42 -1.58 8.35 14.57
CA PRO A 42 -1.90 9.77 14.55
C PRO A 42 -2.46 10.25 13.20
N SER A 43 -3.34 11.24 13.26
CA SER A 43 -3.84 11.92 12.06
C SER A 43 -2.67 12.46 11.22
N GLN A 44 -2.83 12.44 9.90
CA GLN A 44 -1.84 12.89 8.90
C GLN A 44 -0.52 12.10 8.85
N GLN A 45 -0.28 11.16 9.76
CA GLN A 45 0.90 10.30 9.74
C GLN A 45 0.94 9.45 8.47
N LEU A 46 2.12 9.28 7.90
CA LEU A 46 2.35 8.40 6.75
C LEU A 46 2.18 6.93 7.15
N VAL A 47 1.64 6.13 6.22
CA VAL A 47 1.37 4.70 6.41
C VAL A 47 1.64 3.97 5.10
N PHE A 48 2.42 2.90 5.15
CA PHE A 48 2.50 1.97 4.03
C PHE A 48 1.31 1.02 4.06
N VAL A 49 0.64 0.83 2.92
CA VAL A 49 -0.48 -0.10 2.79
C VAL A 49 -0.08 -1.19 1.81
N VAL A 50 0.08 -2.41 2.31
CA VAL A 50 0.33 -3.59 1.48
C VAL A 50 -0.99 -4.08 0.89
N GLU A 51 -1.05 -4.19 -0.44
CA GLU A 51 -2.23 -4.61 -1.20
C GLU A 51 -2.24 -6.13 -1.31
N MET A 52 -2.82 -6.81 -0.33
CA MET A 52 -2.90 -8.27 -0.34
C MET A 52 -4.00 -8.75 -1.28
N ASN A 53 -3.70 -9.66 -2.20
CA ASN A 53 -4.71 -10.46 -2.91
C ASN A 53 -4.78 -11.86 -2.30
N ASN A 54 -5.89 -12.13 -1.60
CA ASN A 54 -6.13 -13.36 -0.86
C ASN A 54 -6.51 -14.55 -1.75
N SER A 55 -6.95 -14.32 -2.99
CA SER A 55 -7.21 -15.37 -3.97
C SER A 55 -5.90 -16.02 -4.42
N THR A 56 -4.90 -15.18 -4.72
CA THR A 56 -3.60 -15.61 -5.25
C THR A 56 -2.54 -15.81 -4.16
N ASN A 57 -2.81 -15.36 -2.92
CA ASN A 57 -1.84 -15.27 -1.82
C ASN A 57 -0.58 -14.48 -2.19
N LYS A 58 -0.80 -13.40 -2.92
CA LYS A 58 0.24 -12.54 -3.46
C LYS A 58 -0.04 -11.09 -3.09
N ILE A 59 1.01 -10.28 -2.95
CA ILE A 59 0.82 -8.83 -2.92
C ILE A 59 0.75 -8.29 -4.35
N GLU A 60 -0.12 -7.32 -4.58
CA GLU A 60 -0.28 -6.63 -5.87
C GLU A 60 0.55 -5.34 -5.92
N GLY A 61 0.86 -4.79 -4.75
CA GLY A 61 1.62 -3.56 -4.63
C GLY A 61 1.66 -3.04 -3.20
N ILE A 62 2.30 -1.89 -3.05
CA ILE A 62 2.34 -1.13 -1.80
C ILE A 62 2.02 0.32 -2.13
N GLY A 63 1.06 0.90 -1.43
CA GLY A 63 0.79 2.35 -1.44
C GLY A 63 1.37 3.06 -0.23
N LEU A 64 1.63 4.36 -0.38
CA LEU A 64 2.01 5.24 0.73
C LEU A 64 0.94 6.31 0.89
N ILE A 65 0.20 6.27 2.00
CA ILE A 65 -0.89 7.22 2.27
C ILE A 65 -0.59 8.06 3.51
N ARG A 66 -1.33 9.17 3.68
CA ARG A 66 -1.50 9.82 4.98
C ARG A 66 -2.75 9.26 5.67
N ASN A 67 -2.76 9.20 6.99
CA ASN A 67 -3.97 8.89 7.76
C ASN A 67 -4.97 10.05 7.74
N ILE A 68 -5.55 10.29 6.56
CA ILE A 68 -6.60 11.26 6.27
C ILE A 68 -7.47 10.62 5.19
N TYR A 69 -8.73 10.34 5.52
CA TYR A 69 -9.69 9.88 4.53
C TYR A 69 -10.29 11.09 3.81
N GLN A 70 -10.71 10.87 2.56
CA GLN A 70 -11.25 11.90 1.69
C GLN A 70 -12.68 12.27 2.11
N THR A 71 -12.97 13.57 2.17
CA THR A 71 -14.28 14.14 2.51
C THR A 71 -14.79 15.11 1.46
N ASP A 72 -14.02 15.35 0.39
CA ASP A 72 -14.34 16.31 -0.66
C ASP A 72 -15.51 15.87 -1.55
N LYS A 73 -15.63 14.56 -1.77
CA LYS A 73 -16.74 13.96 -2.53
C LYS A 73 -16.94 12.49 -2.14
N TYR A 74 -18.01 11.91 -2.65
CA TYR A 74 -18.22 10.47 -2.55
C TYR A 74 -17.40 9.72 -3.61
N TYR A 75 -16.55 8.79 -3.17
CA TYR A 75 -15.72 7.95 -4.03
C TYR A 75 -16.34 6.55 -4.13
N LYS A 76 -17.01 6.26 -5.25
CA LYS A 76 -17.60 4.94 -5.52
C LYS A 76 -16.55 3.97 -6.06
N VAL A 77 -15.59 3.59 -5.23
CA VAL A 77 -14.51 2.64 -5.62
C VAL A 77 -15.10 1.25 -5.85
N TYR A 78 -15.94 0.79 -4.92
CA TYR A 78 -16.59 -0.51 -4.99
C TYR A 78 -18.10 -0.38 -5.18
N PRO A 79 -18.79 -1.36 -5.81
CA PRO A 79 -20.25 -1.38 -5.88
C PRO A 79 -20.90 -1.43 -4.49
N ASN A 80 -20.30 -2.19 -3.56
CA ASN A 80 -20.74 -2.22 -2.17
C ASN A 80 -20.32 -0.92 -1.45
N GLY A 81 -21.30 -0.05 -1.19
CA GLY A 81 -21.09 1.25 -0.56
C GLY A 81 -20.45 1.19 0.83
N ASN A 82 -20.57 0.08 1.56
CA ASN A 82 -19.91 -0.06 2.87
C ASN A 82 -18.38 -0.02 2.74
N TYR A 83 -17.83 -0.57 1.67
CA TYR A 83 -16.39 -0.50 1.41
C TYR A 83 -15.93 0.90 1.00
N ASN A 84 -16.82 1.85 0.74
CA ASN A 84 -16.48 3.21 0.35
C ASN A 84 -16.65 4.23 1.50
N ARG A 85 -16.89 3.76 2.74
CA ARG A 85 -17.22 4.65 3.88
C ARG A 85 -16.06 5.59 4.22
N TYR A 86 -14.83 5.08 4.19
CA TYR A 86 -13.62 5.85 4.40
C TYR A 86 -12.67 5.55 3.25
N VAL A 87 -12.41 6.55 2.41
CA VAL A 87 -11.52 6.40 1.25
C VAL A 87 -10.21 7.09 1.53
N TYR A 88 -9.12 6.35 1.49
CA TYR A 88 -7.76 6.87 1.55
C TYR A 88 -7.19 6.88 0.13
N LYS A 89 -6.54 7.97 -0.30
CA LYS A 89 -5.89 8.03 -1.61
C LYS A 89 -4.53 8.71 -1.50
N SER A 90 -3.64 8.37 -2.41
CA SER A 90 -2.36 9.07 -2.59
C SER A 90 -1.81 8.80 -3.99
N ASP A 91 -0.93 9.67 -4.47
CA ASP A 91 -0.26 9.51 -5.76
C ASP A 91 0.89 8.50 -5.72
N TYR A 92 1.28 8.04 -4.53
CA TYR A 92 2.41 7.14 -4.33
C TYR A 92 1.96 5.68 -4.20
N ARG A 93 2.26 4.88 -5.21
CA ARG A 93 2.05 3.41 -5.23
C ARG A 93 3.12 2.72 -6.06
N LEU A 94 3.60 1.57 -5.60
CA LEU A 94 4.50 0.71 -6.36
C LEU A 94 3.81 -0.62 -6.64
N ASP A 95 3.74 -1.01 -7.90
CA ASP A 95 3.32 -2.35 -8.32
C ASP A 95 4.29 -3.42 -7.83
N ARG A 96 3.77 -4.64 -7.67
CA ARG A 96 4.55 -5.83 -7.35
C ARG A 96 5.80 -5.96 -8.22
N ASP A 97 5.68 -5.84 -9.54
CA ASP A 97 6.81 -6.01 -10.47
C ASP A 97 7.92 -4.97 -10.26
N ILE A 98 7.56 -3.76 -9.81
CA ILE A 98 8.54 -2.74 -9.43
C ILE A 98 9.23 -3.16 -8.13
N LEU A 99 8.46 -3.58 -7.13
CA LEU A 99 8.99 -4.04 -5.83
C LEU A 99 9.94 -5.24 -6.01
N GLU A 100 9.56 -6.22 -6.83
CA GLU A 100 10.38 -7.40 -7.13
C GLU A 100 11.70 -7.03 -7.84
N ARG A 101 11.69 -6.03 -8.73
CA ARG A 101 12.93 -5.52 -9.35
C ARG A 101 13.88 -4.86 -8.36
N TYR A 102 13.35 -4.17 -7.33
CA TYR A 102 14.19 -3.54 -6.32
C TYR A 102 14.68 -4.52 -5.26
N ASN A 103 13.80 -5.40 -4.75
CA ASN A 103 14.11 -6.34 -3.69
C ASN A 103 13.12 -7.52 -3.70
N PRO A 104 13.42 -8.61 -4.43
CA PRO A 104 12.53 -9.76 -4.50
C PRO A 104 12.44 -10.51 -3.15
N ALA A 105 13.50 -10.48 -2.34
CA ALA A 105 13.51 -11.10 -1.02
C ALA A 105 12.53 -10.40 -0.07
N LEU A 106 12.42 -9.07 -0.12
CA LEU A 106 11.43 -8.32 0.65
C LEU A 106 10.00 -8.75 0.30
N VAL A 107 9.69 -8.90 -0.98
CA VAL A 107 8.36 -9.36 -1.44
C VAL A 107 8.06 -10.74 -0.87
N GLN A 108 8.99 -11.68 -0.97
CA GLN A 108 8.84 -13.04 -0.43
C GLN A 108 8.64 -13.05 1.10
N ILE A 109 9.40 -12.24 1.84
CA ILE A 109 9.27 -12.10 3.30
C ILE A 109 7.88 -11.56 3.66
N VAL A 110 7.45 -10.48 2.99
CA VAL A 110 6.15 -9.85 3.22
C VAL A 110 5.02 -10.83 2.92
N GLU A 111 5.06 -11.53 1.78
CA GLU A 111 4.04 -12.53 1.44
C GLU A 111 4.01 -13.68 2.46
N TYR A 112 5.18 -14.16 2.88
CA TYR A 112 5.25 -15.23 3.88
C TYR A 112 4.57 -14.82 5.20
N ILE A 113 4.92 -13.67 5.77
CA ILE A 113 4.35 -13.23 7.07
C ILE A 113 2.86 -12.88 6.96
N LEU A 114 2.39 -12.43 5.79
CA LEU A 114 1.02 -11.99 5.60
C LEU A 114 0.06 -13.14 5.22
N PHE A 115 0.52 -14.19 4.55
CA PHE A 115 -0.35 -15.27 4.05
C PHE A 115 -0.13 -16.63 4.72
N LYS A 116 1.06 -16.95 5.23
CA LYS A 116 1.41 -18.32 5.66
C LYS A 116 1.56 -18.50 7.18
N GLU A 117 1.92 -17.43 7.89
CA GLU A 117 2.11 -17.52 9.34
C GLU A 117 0.83 -17.79 10.13
N LYS A 118 0.96 -18.33 11.35
CA LYS A 118 -0.21 -18.64 12.22
C LYS A 118 -1.09 -17.41 12.49
N THR A 119 -0.49 -16.23 12.50
CA THR A 119 -1.15 -14.91 12.65
C THR A 119 -1.29 -14.18 11.30
N HIS A 120 -1.46 -14.90 10.19
CA HIS A 120 -1.61 -14.31 8.86
C HIS A 120 -2.72 -13.24 8.81
N MET A 121 -2.58 -12.28 7.90
CA MET A 121 -3.43 -11.10 7.81
C MET A 121 -4.60 -11.26 6.83
N LYS A 122 -4.91 -12.49 6.38
CA LYS A 122 -5.98 -12.79 5.40
C LYS A 122 -7.41 -12.42 5.85
N ARG A 123 -7.62 -12.12 7.13
CA ARG A 123 -8.92 -11.76 7.70
C ARG A 123 -8.85 -10.40 8.40
N GLY A 124 -9.96 -9.68 8.41
CA GLY A 124 -10.11 -8.37 9.03
C GLY A 124 -11.01 -7.45 8.20
N SER A 125 -11.35 -6.29 8.74
CA SER A 125 -12.17 -5.28 8.08
C SER A 125 -11.39 -3.99 7.92
N GLY A 126 -11.44 -3.39 6.72
CA GLY A 126 -10.69 -2.18 6.39
C GLY A 126 -9.17 -2.35 6.47
N LEU A 127 -8.48 -1.22 6.57
CA LEU A 127 -7.03 -1.16 6.71
C LEU A 127 -6.60 -1.54 8.13
N THR A 128 -5.81 -2.61 8.27
CA THR A 128 -5.30 -3.03 9.59
C THR A 128 -3.79 -2.99 9.66
N LEU A 129 -3.27 -2.46 10.77
CA LEU A 129 -1.85 -2.49 11.08
C LEU A 129 -1.33 -3.92 11.15
N VAL A 130 -0.16 -4.15 10.55
CA VAL A 130 0.59 -5.39 10.70
C VAL A 130 1.12 -5.46 12.13
N PRO A 131 0.76 -6.51 12.91
CA PRO A 131 1.26 -6.67 14.28
C PRO A 131 2.78 -6.72 14.33
N GLU A 132 3.37 -6.10 15.36
CA GLU A 132 4.82 -6.09 15.58
C GLU A 132 5.43 -7.50 15.63
N LYS A 133 4.68 -8.48 16.15
CA LYS A 133 5.08 -9.90 16.17
C LYS A 133 5.38 -10.46 14.78
N LEU A 134 4.63 -10.05 13.75
CA LEU A 134 4.89 -10.46 12.37
C LEU A 134 6.10 -9.71 11.79
N LEU A 135 6.23 -8.42 12.08
CA LEU A 135 7.36 -7.60 11.61
C LEU A 135 8.70 -8.06 12.21
N LYS A 136 8.67 -8.64 13.42
CA LYS A 136 9.83 -9.24 14.10
C LYS A 136 9.93 -10.76 13.92
N HIS A 137 9.21 -11.34 12.96
CA HIS A 137 9.30 -12.78 12.70
C HIS A 137 10.72 -13.18 12.28
N LYS A 138 11.15 -14.41 12.61
CA LYS A 138 12.51 -14.91 12.32
C LYS A 138 12.91 -14.79 10.85
N ILE A 139 11.94 -14.93 9.93
CA ILE A 139 12.19 -14.81 8.48
C ILE A 139 12.55 -13.39 8.05
N CYS A 140 12.20 -12.39 8.86
CA CYS A 140 12.63 -11.01 8.63
C CYS A 140 14.12 -10.83 8.94
N GLU A 141 14.80 -11.77 9.60
CA GLU A 141 16.25 -11.71 9.89
C GLU A 141 16.67 -10.38 10.55
N ASN A 142 15.85 -9.87 11.47
CA ASN A 142 16.02 -8.55 12.13
C ASN A 142 15.98 -7.33 11.18
N LYS A 143 15.60 -7.51 9.92
CA LYS A 143 15.38 -6.42 8.97
C LYS A 143 14.21 -5.55 9.40
N ASN A 144 14.37 -4.24 9.19
CA ASN A 144 13.30 -3.28 9.38
C ASN A 144 12.55 -3.11 8.05
N LEU A 145 11.47 -3.87 7.86
CA LEU A 145 10.69 -3.86 6.62
C LEU A 145 10.17 -2.46 6.26
N SER A 146 9.78 -1.65 7.25
CA SER A 146 9.33 -0.27 7.03
C SER A 146 10.44 0.59 6.42
N GLN A 147 11.67 0.42 6.90
CA GLN A 147 12.83 1.13 6.38
C GLN A 147 13.21 0.65 4.97
N GLU A 148 13.13 -0.66 4.70
CA GLU A 148 13.39 -1.19 3.35
C GLU A 148 12.39 -0.66 2.33
N ILE A 149 11.09 -0.71 2.65
CA ILE A 149 10.03 -0.15 1.80
C ILE A 149 10.28 1.35 1.58
N LYS A 150 10.62 2.11 2.63
CA LYS A 150 10.93 3.53 2.52
C LYS A 150 12.08 3.79 1.53
N VAL A 151 13.17 3.03 1.61
CA VAL A 151 14.31 3.17 0.69
C VAL A 151 13.88 2.91 -0.76
N ILE A 152 13.02 1.91 -1.00
CA ILE A 152 12.51 1.61 -2.34
C ILE A 152 11.67 2.78 -2.87
N PHE A 153 10.74 3.30 -2.07
CA PHE A 153 9.93 4.47 -2.44
C PHE A 153 10.81 5.69 -2.74
N GLN A 154 11.81 5.98 -1.90
CA GLN A 154 12.74 7.09 -2.11
C GLN A 154 13.56 6.91 -3.39
N LYS A 155 14.00 5.69 -3.72
CA LYS A 155 14.74 5.41 -4.96
C LYS A 155 13.88 5.46 -6.21
N HIS A 156 12.60 5.14 -6.10
CA HIS A 156 11.68 5.15 -7.24
C HIS A 156 11.24 6.60 -7.53
N TYR A 157 10.68 7.27 -6.53
CA TYR A 157 10.13 8.63 -6.69
C TYR A 157 11.18 9.75 -6.57
N GLY A 158 12.33 9.50 -5.94
CA GLY A 158 13.43 10.47 -5.87
C GLY A 158 14.23 10.59 -7.18
N LYS A 159 14.04 9.67 -8.13
CA LYS A 159 14.59 9.80 -9.48
C LYS A 159 13.80 10.82 -10.33
N ASP A 160 12.50 10.96 -10.06
CA ASP A 160 11.64 11.89 -10.80
C ASP A 160 12.07 13.35 -10.56
N SER A 161 12.51 13.70 -9.35
CA SER A 161 12.99 15.07 -9.03
C SER A 161 14.37 15.42 -9.63
N THR A 162 15.12 14.43 -10.14
CA THR A 162 16.44 14.70 -10.76
C THR A 162 16.31 14.84 -12.28
N THR A 163 15.39 14.09 -12.89
CA THR A 163 15.17 14.07 -14.35
C THR A 163 14.45 15.34 -14.84
N GLU A 164 13.46 15.85 -14.09
CA GLU A 164 12.80 17.14 -14.40
C GLU A 164 13.77 18.33 -14.33
N ASN A 165 14.80 18.27 -13.48
CA ASN A 165 15.81 19.32 -13.34
C ASN A 165 16.90 19.27 -14.43
N GLU A 166 17.03 18.17 -15.17
CA GLU A 166 17.98 18.05 -16.30
C GLU A 166 17.33 18.49 -17.61
N GLU A 167 16.04 18.19 -17.83
CA GLU A 167 15.30 18.66 -19.02
C GLU A 167 15.13 20.19 -19.02
N LEU A 168 14.86 20.82 -17.87
CA LEU A 168 14.79 22.28 -17.73
C LEU A 168 16.14 23.01 -17.89
N LYS A 169 17.28 22.28 -17.87
CA LYS A 169 18.62 22.83 -18.10
C LYS A 169 19.09 22.73 -19.55
N ILE A 170 18.41 21.93 -20.38
CA ILE A 170 18.74 21.79 -21.80
C ILE A 170 17.91 22.78 -22.64
N GLU A 171 16.81 23.31 -22.08
CA GLU A 171 15.96 24.32 -22.72
C GLU A 171 16.29 25.78 -22.34
N ASN A 172 17.36 26.03 -21.58
CA ASN A 172 17.89 27.38 -21.27
C ASN A 172 19.36 27.51 -21.68
#